data_AF-A0AAW4CMR4-F1
#
_entry.id   AF-A0AAW4CMR4-F1
#
_cell.length_a   1.000
_cell.length_b   1.000
_cell.length_c   1.000
_cell.angle_alpha   90.00
_cell.angle_beta   90.00
_cell.angle_gamma   90.00
#
_symmetry.space_group_name_H-M   'P 1'
#
loop_
_entity.id
_entity.type
_entity.pdbx_description
1 polymer ?
#
loop_
_entity_poly.entity_id
_entity_poly.type
_entity_poly.pdbx_seq_one_letter_code
_entity_poly.pdbx_strand_id
1 'polypeptide(L)'
;ILLALTKPMGLWLFALYEGRRTPLHAVIGPTERGFYRLSGIDPDAEQSWRRYAVHMLIFNVALLLFTYAVLRLQGLLPLNPQGFAGTSGDLAFNTAVSFTTNTNWQSYSGESTMSNLAQMLGLTIHNFLSAATGIALAFALFRGFARRSAATIGNFWADVTRVTLYLLLPICIVYALFLIASGVPQTLAGSVDVTTL
;
A
#
# COMPACT_ATOMS: atom_id res chain seq x y z
N ILE A 1 15.81 20.28 7.22
CA ILE A 1 14.74 19.80 6.30
C ILE A 1 13.71 18.96 7.05
N LEU A 2 14.09 17.84 7.70
CA LEU A 2 13.13 16.95 8.41
C LEU A 2 12.22 17.71 9.40
N LEU A 3 12.79 18.51 10.30
CA LEU A 3 12.01 19.32 11.26
C LEU A 3 11.06 20.31 10.57
N ALA A 4 11.45 20.87 9.43
CA ALA A 4 10.61 21.79 8.68
C ALA A 4 9.40 21.08 8.05
N LEU A 5 9.54 19.79 7.70
CA LEU A 5 8.46 18.97 7.15
C LEU A 5 7.58 18.34 8.23
N THR A 6 8.08 18.15 9.46
CA THR A 6 7.33 17.51 10.55
C THR A 6 5.99 18.19 10.83
N LYS A 7 5.98 19.52 11.00
CA LYS A 7 4.74 20.27 11.30
C LYS A 7 3.70 20.21 10.17
N PRO A 8 4.02 20.54 8.91
CA PRO A 8 3.03 20.47 7.83
C PRO A 8 2.53 19.03 7.61
N MET A 9 3.41 18.02 7.71
CA MET A 9 3.00 16.62 7.61
C MET A 9 2.06 16.21 8.76
N GLY A 10 2.39 16.61 9.99
CA GLY A 10 1.54 16.33 11.16
C GLY A 10 0.15 16.97 11.04
N LEU A 11 0.06 18.21 10.55
CA LEU A 11 -1.23 18.88 10.31
C LEU A 11 -2.05 18.18 9.23
N TRP A 12 -1.39 17.68 8.18
CA TRP A 12 -2.04 16.91 7.11
C TRP A 12 -2.55 15.56 7.61
N LEU A 13 -1.70 14.79 8.31
CA LEU A 13 -2.09 13.53 8.96
C LEU A 13 -3.25 13.74 9.93
N PHE A 14 -3.22 14.81 10.72
CA PHE A 14 -4.32 15.14 11.62
C PHE A 14 -5.62 15.46 10.87
N ALA A 15 -5.54 16.15 9.73
CA ALA A 15 -6.72 16.37 8.88
C ALA A 15 -7.32 15.06 8.34
N LEU A 16 -6.48 14.10 7.93
CA LEU A 16 -6.94 12.78 7.49
C LEU A 16 -7.52 11.96 8.66
N TYR A 17 -6.87 12.01 9.82
CA TYR A 17 -7.33 11.40 11.07
C TYR A 17 -8.74 11.88 11.46
N GLU A 18 -9.02 13.18 11.31
CA GLU A 18 -10.34 13.77 11.56
C GLU A 18 -11.36 13.53 10.43
N GLY A 19 -10.92 12.99 9.28
CA GLY A 19 -11.77 12.85 8.10
C GLY A 19 -12.15 14.17 7.44
N ARG A 20 -11.35 15.23 7.64
CA ARG A 20 -11.62 16.54 7.03
C ARG A 20 -11.42 16.47 5.51
N ARG A 21 -12.28 17.20 4.79
CA ARG A 21 -12.08 17.40 3.36
C ARG A 21 -10.78 18.14 3.10
N THR A 22 -9.98 17.59 2.19
CA THR A 22 -8.73 18.19 1.71
C THR A 22 -8.89 18.69 0.28
N PRO A 23 -8.03 19.59 -0.23
CA PRO A 23 -8.09 20.03 -1.63
C PRO A 23 -8.04 18.88 -2.63
N LEU A 24 -7.35 17.79 -2.29
CA LEU A 24 -7.26 16.59 -3.14
C LEU A 24 -8.60 15.86 -3.31
N HIS A 25 -9.57 16.07 -2.42
CA HIS A 25 -10.90 15.46 -2.57
C HIS A 25 -11.65 15.93 -3.82
N ALA A 26 -11.31 17.11 -4.35
CA ALA A 26 -11.89 17.59 -5.61
C ALA A 26 -11.55 16.66 -6.78
N VAL A 27 -10.34 16.11 -6.80
CA VAL A 27 -9.83 15.26 -7.90
C VAL A 27 -9.93 13.77 -7.56
N ILE A 28 -9.56 13.38 -6.35
CA ILE A 28 -9.45 11.97 -5.92
C ILE A 28 -10.75 11.46 -5.25
N GLY A 29 -11.61 12.36 -4.79
CA GLY A 29 -12.86 12.02 -4.10
C GLY A 29 -13.83 11.13 -4.90
N PRO A 30 -13.98 11.26 -6.22
CA PRO A 30 -14.78 10.32 -7.01
C PRO A 30 -14.25 8.89 -6.91
N THR A 31 -12.93 8.70 -6.94
CA THR A 31 -12.27 7.39 -6.80
C THR A 31 -12.51 6.79 -5.42
N GLU A 32 -12.35 7.59 -4.36
CA GLU A 32 -12.66 7.17 -2.98
C GLU A 32 -14.12 6.70 -2.86
N ARG A 33 -15.09 7.49 -3.34
CA ARG A 33 -16.51 7.13 -3.31
C ARG A 33 -16.80 5.89 -4.15
N GLY A 34 -16.10 5.71 -5.27
CA GLY A 34 -16.18 4.50 -6.10
C GLY A 34 -15.80 3.24 -5.32
N PHE A 35 -14.66 3.27 -4.63
CA PHE A 35 -14.22 2.15 -3.78
C PHE A 35 -15.25 1.82 -2.70
N TYR A 36 -15.71 2.82 -1.94
CA TYR A 36 -16.70 2.59 -0.90
C TYR A 36 -18.00 2.01 -1.44
N ARG A 37 -18.51 2.54 -2.57
CA ARG A 37 -19.74 2.06 -3.18
C ARG A 37 -19.62 0.63 -3.72
N LEU A 38 -18.52 0.31 -4.39
CA LEU A 38 -18.30 -1.03 -4.96
C LEU A 38 -18.07 -2.09 -3.87
N SER A 39 -17.45 -1.70 -2.76
CA SER A 39 -17.20 -2.59 -1.63
C SER A 39 -18.34 -2.62 -0.59
N GLY A 40 -19.39 -1.82 -0.76
CA GLY A 40 -20.50 -1.71 0.20
C GLY A 40 -20.06 -1.15 1.56
N ILE A 41 -19.00 -0.34 1.58
CA ILE A 41 -18.43 0.24 2.79
C ILE A 41 -19.08 1.60 3.03
N ASP A 42 -19.68 1.76 4.21
CA ASP A 42 -20.02 3.08 4.74
C ASP A 42 -18.79 3.64 5.49
N PRO A 43 -18.13 4.70 4.97
CA PRO A 43 -16.95 5.28 5.61
C PRO A 43 -17.27 6.04 6.90
N ASP A 44 -18.53 6.42 7.14
CA ASP A 44 -18.95 7.19 8.31
C ASP A 44 -19.44 6.27 9.45
N ALA A 45 -19.66 4.97 9.16
CA ALA A 45 -19.99 3.97 10.17
C ALA A 45 -18.79 3.67 11.08
N GLU A 46 -18.89 4.07 12.35
CA GLU A 46 -17.83 3.82 13.33
C GLU A 46 -17.77 2.34 13.77
N GLN A 47 -16.56 1.89 14.12
CA GLN A 47 -16.24 0.52 14.51
C GLN A 47 -15.71 0.48 15.93
N SER A 48 -16.11 -0.55 16.69
CA SER A 48 -15.44 -0.92 17.94
C SER A 48 -14.03 -1.45 17.66
N TRP A 49 -13.17 -1.46 18.67
CA TRP A 49 -11.79 -1.94 18.50
C TRP A 49 -11.70 -3.37 17.97
N ARG A 50 -12.61 -4.25 18.40
CA ARG A 50 -12.66 -5.65 17.94
C ARG A 50 -12.95 -5.71 16.44
N ARG A 51 -13.97 -4.97 15.99
CA ARG A 51 -14.36 -4.94 14.57
C ARG A 51 -13.24 -4.33 13.72
N TYR A 52 -12.62 -3.26 14.19
CA TYR A 52 -11.49 -2.62 13.53
C TYR A 52 -10.31 -3.61 13.36
N ALA A 53 -9.92 -4.30 14.43
CA ALA A 53 -8.84 -5.29 14.40
C ALA A 53 -9.15 -6.47 13.47
N VAL A 54 -10.38 -6.99 13.50
CA VAL A 54 -10.80 -8.09 12.61
C VAL A 54 -10.77 -7.66 11.14
N HIS A 55 -11.30 -6.48 10.80
CA HIS A 55 -11.23 -5.96 9.42
C HIS A 55 -9.79 -5.80 8.94
N MET A 56 -8.91 -5.26 9.81
CA MET A 56 -7.48 -5.13 9.52
C MET A 56 -6.83 -6.50 9.25
N LEU A 57 -7.09 -7.51 10.08
CA LEU A 57 -6.54 -8.84 9.90
C LEU A 57 -7.04 -9.51 8.62
N ILE A 58 -8.34 -9.45 8.34
CA ILE A 58 -8.94 -10.01 7.12
C ILE A 58 -8.32 -9.36 5.88
N PHE A 59 -8.18 -8.03 5.88
CA PHE A 59 -7.58 -7.29 4.78
C PHE A 59 -6.14 -7.75 4.50
N ASN A 60 -5.31 -7.85 5.55
CA ASN A 60 -3.91 -8.25 5.39
C ASN A 60 -3.77 -9.72 4.99
N VAL A 61 -4.60 -10.63 5.52
CA VAL A 61 -4.62 -12.04 5.08
C VAL A 61 -5.02 -12.14 3.62
N ALA A 62 -6.02 -11.38 3.16
CA ALA A 62 -6.43 -11.37 1.76
C ALA A 62 -5.30 -10.88 0.84
N LEU A 63 -4.60 -9.80 1.20
CA LEU A 63 -3.45 -9.30 0.45
C LEU A 63 -2.27 -10.27 0.41
N LEU A 64 -1.99 -10.95 1.54
CA LEU A 64 -0.97 -11.98 1.62
C LEU A 64 -1.28 -13.12 0.66
N LEU A 65 -2.50 -13.65 0.70
CA LEU A 65 -2.94 -14.74 -0.18
C LEU A 65 -2.92 -14.33 -1.66
N PHE A 66 -3.37 -13.11 -1.96
CA PHE A 66 -3.30 -12.54 -3.30
C PHE A 66 -1.85 -12.51 -3.81
N THR A 67 -0.92 -12.01 -2.98
CA THR A 67 0.49 -11.89 -3.37
C THR A 67 1.15 -13.24 -3.52
N TYR A 68 0.87 -14.17 -2.59
CA TYR A 68 1.31 -15.55 -2.70
C TYR A 68 0.87 -16.17 -4.04
N ALA A 69 -0.40 -15.98 -4.43
CA ALA A 69 -0.92 -16.47 -5.70
C ALA A 69 -0.22 -15.82 -6.90
N VAL A 70 -0.02 -14.49 -6.89
CA VAL A 70 0.71 -13.77 -7.95
C VAL A 70 2.12 -14.33 -8.13
N LEU A 71 2.86 -14.54 -7.04
CA LEU A 71 4.24 -15.05 -7.10
C LEU A 71 4.31 -16.51 -7.56
N ARG A 72 3.38 -17.36 -7.10
CA ARG A 72 3.28 -18.76 -7.53
C ARG A 72 2.90 -18.90 -8.99
N LEU A 73 2.07 -17.99 -9.50
CA LEU A 73 1.54 -18.02 -10.85
C LEU A 73 2.27 -17.08 -11.82
N GLN A 74 3.34 -16.39 -11.40
CA GLN A 74 3.96 -15.33 -12.22
C GLN A 74 4.38 -15.78 -13.63
N GLY A 75 4.72 -17.06 -13.81
CA GLY A 75 5.07 -17.63 -15.12
C GLY A 75 3.91 -17.68 -16.11
N LEU A 76 2.66 -17.57 -15.62
CA LEU A 76 1.44 -17.54 -16.43
C LEU A 76 0.87 -16.12 -16.59
N LEU A 77 1.39 -15.15 -15.84
CA LEU A 77 0.90 -13.79 -15.82
C LEU A 77 1.60 -12.92 -16.88
N PRO A 78 0.93 -11.88 -17.41
CA PRO A 78 1.53 -10.97 -18.38
C PRO A 78 2.65 -10.11 -17.76
N LEU A 79 3.35 -9.34 -18.60
CA LEU A 79 4.49 -8.49 -18.20
C LEU A 79 5.60 -9.30 -17.51
N ASN A 80 5.95 -10.42 -18.15
CA ASN A 80 7.09 -11.26 -17.79
C ASN A 80 8.01 -11.44 -19.01
N PRO A 81 8.69 -10.37 -19.48
CA PRO A 81 9.47 -10.42 -20.72
C PRO A 81 10.66 -11.40 -20.66
N GLN A 82 11.17 -11.70 -19.47
CA GLN A 82 12.25 -12.67 -19.23
C GLN A 82 11.73 -14.12 -19.08
N GLY A 83 10.41 -14.33 -19.04
CA GLY A 83 9.82 -15.66 -18.93
C GLY A 83 10.10 -16.39 -17.62
N PHE A 84 10.23 -15.65 -16.50
CA PHE A 84 10.49 -16.26 -15.19
C PHE A 84 9.37 -17.21 -14.77
N ALA A 85 9.74 -18.38 -14.25
CA ALA A 85 8.79 -19.35 -13.72
C ALA A 85 8.17 -18.88 -12.39
N GLY A 86 7.10 -19.55 -11.95
CA GLY A 86 6.53 -19.37 -10.62
C GLY A 86 7.57 -19.61 -9.52
N THR A 87 7.70 -18.68 -8.55
CA THR A 87 8.64 -18.84 -7.42
C THR A 87 8.28 -20.05 -6.58
N SER A 88 9.23 -20.72 -5.93
CA SER A 88 8.94 -21.85 -5.03
C SER A 88 7.94 -21.47 -3.92
N GLY A 89 7.27 -22.49 -3.34
CA GLY A 89 6.21 -22.28 -2.34
C GLY A 89 6.69 -21.54 -1.09
N ASP A 90 7.84 -21.94 -0.58
CA ASP A 90 8.51 -21.33 0.57
C ASP A 90 8.95 -19.89 0.29
N LEU A 91 9.54 -19.62 -0.89
CA LEU A 91 9.96 -18.27 -1.27
C LEU A 91 8.76 -17.33 -1.48
N ALA A 92 7.72 -17.81 -2.16
CA ALA A 92 6.47 -17.07 -2.35
C ALA A 92 5.83 -16.71 -1.02
N PHE A 93 5.77 -17.67 -0.09
CA PHE A 93 5.18 -17.46 1.22
C PHE A 93 6.00 -16.50 2.07
N ASN A 94 7.32 -16.68 2.15
CA ASN A 94 8.21 -15.79 2.87
C ASN A 94 8.11 -14.35 2.34
N THR A 95 8.13 -14.18 1.01
CA THR A 95 8.02 -12.87 0.36
C THR A 95 6.65 -12.24 0.62
N ALA A 96 5.56 -12.98 0.48
CA ALA A 96 4.21 -12.47 0.74
C ALA A 96 4.03 -12.02 2.21
N VAL A 97 4.50 -12.82 3.17
CA VAL A 97 4.50 -12.45 4.60
C VAL A 97 5.32 -11.19 4.81
N SER A 98 6.56 -11.20 4.33
CA SER A 98 7.54 -10.12 4.49
C SER A 98 7.02 -8.75 4.03
N PHE A 99 6.36 -8.70 2.87
CA PHE A 99 5.78 -7.47 2.34
C PHE A 99 4.48 -7.09 3.08
N THR A 100 3.64 -8.07 3.42
CA THR A 100 2.43 -7.82 4.23
C THR A 100 2.78 -7.24 5.61
N THR A 101 3.87 -7.69 6.21
CA THR A 101 4.37 -7.19 7.51
C THR A 101 5.21 -5.93 7.39
N ASN A 102 5.25 -5.28 6.22
CA ASN A 102 6.05 -4.08 5.95
C ASN A 102 7.56 -4.26 6.27
N THR A 103 8.06 -5.50 6.21
CA THR A 103 9.44 -5.85 6.51
C THR A 103 10.30 -5.79 5.25
N ASN A 104 9.73 -6.22 4.12
CA ASN A 104 10.38 -6.21 2.81
C ASN A 104 11.74 -6.94 2.79
N TRP A 105 11.90 -7.95 3.65
CA TRP A 105 12.94 -8.96 3.55
C TRP A 105 12.89 -9.66 2.18
N GLN A 106 14.05 -9.81 1.55
CA GLN A 106 14.23 -10.42 0.24
C GLN A 106 15.38 -11.43 0.31
N SER A 107 15.05 -12.71 0.24
CA SER A 107 16.02 -13.82 0.11
C SER A 107 16.17 -14.26 -1.35
N TYR A 108 16.02 -13.33 -2.28
CA TYR A 108 16.08 -13.54 -3.72
C TYR A 108 16.70 -12.32 -4.41
N SER A 109 17.17 -12.50 -5.65
CA SER A 109 17.59 -11.40 -6.52
C SER A 109 16.41 -10.98 -7.41
N GLY A 110 15.99 -9.72 -7.30
CA GLY A 110 14.79 -9.23 -7.95
C GLY A 110 14.86 -9.32 -9.48
N GLU A 111 16.01 -8.97 -10.04
CA GLU A 111 16.29 -8.97 -11.48
C GLU A 111 16.35 -10.36 -12.13
N SER A 112 16.53 -11.42 -11.34
CA SER A 112 16.63 -12.80 -11.84
C SER A 112 15.48 -13.71 -11.41
N THR A 113 14.62 -13.25 -10.50
CA THR A 113 13.56 -14.06 -9.88
C THR A 113 12.16 -13.52 -10.10
N MET A 114 11.98 -12.18 -10.16
CA MET A 114 10.65 -11.55 -10.15
C MET A 114 10.32 -10.88 -11.48
N SER A 115 9.19 -11.25 -12.07
CA SER A 115 8.64 -10.59 -13.25
C SER A 115 8.22 -9.14 -12.97
N ASN A 116 8.11 -8.31 -14.02
CA ASN A 116 7.68 -6.92 -13.89
C ASN A 116 6.29 -6.84 -13.23
N LEU A 117 5.34 -7.72 -13.60
CA LEU A 117 4.03 -7.76 -12.95
C LEU A 117 4.12 -8.14 -11.48
N ALA A 118 4.94 -9.12 -11.12
CA ALA A 118 5.12 -9.51 -9.72
C ALA A 118 5.62 -8.33 -8.88
N GLN A 119 6.60 -7.58 -9.38
CA GLN A 119 7.11 -6.39 -8.68
C GLN A 119 6.06 -5.27 -8.61
N MET A 120 5.37 -4.99 -9.70
CA MET A 120 4.39 -3.90 -9.77
C MET A 120 3.10 -4.18 -9.01
N LEU A 121 2.49 -5.34 -9.22
CA LEU A 121 1.17 -5.67 -8.68
C LEU A 121 1.26 -6.54 -7.43
N GLY A 122 2.27 -7.41 -7.32
CA GLY A 122 2.45 -8.26 -6.13
C GLY A 122 3.12 -7.51 -5.00
N LEU A 123 4.26 -6.86 -5.26
CA LEU A 123 5.11 -6.29 -4.21
C LEU A 123 4.79 -4.81 -3.93
N THR A 124 4.66 -3.99 -4.97
CA THR A 124 4.50 -2.53 -4.80
C THR A 124 3.19 -2.18 -4.08
N ILE A 125 2.12 -2.96 -4.25
CA ILE A 125 0.86 -2.73 -3.52
C ILE A 125 1.07 -2.75 -2.00
N HIS A 126 1.96 -3.61 -1.49
CA HIS A 126 2.25 -3.70 -0.06
C HIS A 126 2.99 -2.47 0.43
N ASN A 127 3.90 -1.91 -0.37
CA ASN A 127 4.62 -0.67 -0.01
C ASN A 127 3.68 0.51 0.26
N PHE A 128 2.44 0.46 -0.25
CA PHE A 128 1.36 1.36 0.12
C PHE A 128 0.52 0.81 1.27
N LEU A 129 -0.04 -0.39 1.11
CA LEU A 129 -1.12 -0.88 1.97
C LEU A 129 -0.63 -1.35 3.35
N SER A 130 0.59 -1.88 3.47
CA SER A 130 1.17 -2.25 4.76
C SER A 130 1.56 -1.00 5.57
N ALA A 131 2.14 0.00 4.90
CA ALA A 131 2.40 1.32 5.48
C ALA A 131 1.12 2.05 5.90
N ALA A 132 0.10 2.05 5.03
CA ALA A 132 -1.21 2.63 5.33
C ALA A 132 -1.90 1.93 6.50
N THR A 133 -1.79 0.60 6.61
CA THR A 133 -2.28 -0.17 7.75
C THR A 133 -1.60 0.28 9.05
N GLY A 134 -0.28 0.45 9.06
CA GLY A 134 0.46 0.94 10.23
C GLY A 134 0.00 2.33 10.68
N ILE A 135 -0.17 3.27 9.74
CA ILE A 135 -0.67 4.62 10.04
C ILE A 135 -2.12 4.57 10.52
N ALA A 136 -2.98 3.75 9.91
CA ALA A 136 -4.37 3.58 10.33
C ALA A 136 -4.47 3.01 11.75
N LEU A 137 -3.59 2.08 12.14
CA LEU A 137 -3.50 1.59 13.51
C LEU A 137 -3.05 2.69 14.49
N ALA A 138 -2.11 3.54 14.10
CA ALA A 138 -1.71 4.70 14.90
C ALA A 138 -2.88 5.68 15.09
N PHE A 139 -3.68 5.93 14.05
CA PHE A 139 -4.90 6.75 14.16
C PHE A 139 -5.91 6.16 15.14
N ALA A 140 -6.19 4.87 15.03
CA ALA A 140 -7.04 4.14 15.96
C ALA A 140 -6.54 4.26 17.42
N LEU A 141 -5.23 4.12 17.65
CA LEU A 141 -4.61 4.26 18.96
C LEU A 141 -4.76 5.69 19.51
N PHE A 142 -4.49 6.71 18.68
CA PHE A 142 -4.66 8.11 19.09
C PHE A 142 -6.12 8.46 19.41
N ARG A 143 -7.11 7.90 18.69
CA ARG A 143 -8.53 8.04 19.04
C ARG A 143 -8.83 7.41 20.39
N GLY A 144 -8.23 6.26 20.71
CA GLY A 144 -8.36 5.59 21.99
C GLY A 144 -7.89 6.43 23.17
N PHE A 145 -6.85 7.25 23.00
CA PHE A 145 -6.38 8.20 24.03
C PHE A 145 -7.18 9.50 24.07
N ALA A 146 -7.54 10.05 22.90
CA ALA A 146 -8.15 11.37 22.80
C ALA A 146 -9.65 11.38 23.17
N ARG A 147 -10.38 10.31 22.88
CA ARG A 147 -11.83 10.23 23.12
C ARG A 147 -12.11 9.71 24.53
N ARG A 148 -13.01 10.36 25.26
CA ARG A 148 -13.45 9.93 26.60
C ARG A 148 -14.70 9.06 26.50
N SER A 149 -14.65 7.88 27.14
CA SER A 149 -15.78 6.94 27.23
C SER A 149 -16.41 6.53 25.88
N ALA A 150 -15.65 6.59 24.79
CA ALA A 150 -16.12 6.17 23.47
C ALA A 150 -16.02 4.64 23.31
N ALA A 151 -17.05 4.04 22.71
CA ALA A 151 -17.06 2.61 22.40
C ALA A 151 -16.37 2.27 21.05
N THR A 152 -15.92 3.28 20.32
CA THR A 152 -15.52 3.21 18.91
C THR A 152 -14.24 4.01 18.63
N ILE A 153 -13.49 3.57 17.61
CA ILE A 153 -12.17 4.10 17.24
C ILE A 153 -12.06 4.49 15.76
N GLY A 154 -13.18 4.83 15.12
CA GLY A 154 -13.25 5.19 13.70
C GLY A 154 -13.52 3.97 12.82
N ASN A 155 -13.00 3.96 11.59
CA ASN A 155 -13.31 2.94 10.59
C ASN A 155 -12.05 2.56 9.79
N PHE A 156 -11.63 1.29 9.91
CA PHE A 156 -10.40 0.81 9.30
C PHE A 156 -10.36 1.04 7.78
N TRP A 157 -11.48 0.80 7.11
CA TRP A 157 -11.59 0.94 5.67
C TRP A 157 -11.44 2.40 5.22
N ALA A 158 -12.05 3.31 5.97
CA ALA A 158 -11.91 4.74 5.70
C ALA A 158 -10.48 5.21 5.95
N ASP A 159 -9.87 4.78 7.06
CA ASP A 159 -8.51 5.18 7.43
C ASP A 159 -7.47 4.69 6.41
N VAL A 160 -7.47 3.40 6.08
CA VAL A 160 -6.50 2.83 5.12
C VAL A 160 -6.68 3.43 3.73
N THR A 161 -7.92 3.68 3.30
CA THR A 161 -8.22 4.30 2.00
C THR A 161 -7.73 5.74 1.97
N ARG A 162 -8.04 6.54 2.99
CA ARG A 162 -7.63 7.95 3.03
C ARG A 162 -6.12 8.11 3.13
N VAL A 163 -5.45 7.29 3.93
CA VAL A 163 -3.98 7.29 4.01
C VAL A 163 -3.36 6.93 2.65
N THR A 164 -3.89 5.91 1.99
CA THR A 164 -3.38 5.50 0.67
C THR A 164 -3.58 6.60 -0.38
N LEU A 165 -4.80 7.12 -0.51
CA LEU A 165 -5.19 8.04 -1.60
C LEU A 165 -4.77 9.49 -1.38
N TYR A 166 -4.77 9.98 -0.14
CA TYR A 166 -4.55 11.39 0.16
C TYR A 166 -3.21 11.68 0.84
N LEU A 167 -2.44 10.66 1.24
CA LEU A 167 -1.09 10.83 1.78
C LEU A 167 -0.05 10.14 0.90
N LEU A 168 -0.11 8.81 0.81
CA LEU A 168 0.97 8.04 0.19
C LEU A 168 1.00 8.24 -1.33
N LEU A 169 -0.11 8.03 -2.02
CA LEU A 169 -0.18 8.10 -3.48
C LEU A 169 0.29 9.45 -4.05
N PRO A 170 -0.17 10.62 -3.55
CA PRO A 170 0.28 11.91 -4.08
C PRO A 170 1.78 12.16 -3.87
N ILE A 171 2.31 11.84 -2.69
CA ILE A 171 3.72 12.04 -2.36
C ILE A 171 4.59 11.09 -3.20
N CYS A 172 4.19 9.82 -3.32
CA CYS A 172 4.89 8.83 -4.11
C CYS A 172 4.89 9.17 -5.60
N ILE A 173 3.80 9.71 -6.16
CA ILE A 173 3.77 10.16 -7.57
C ILE A 173 4.77 11.29 -7.79
N VAL A 174 4.78 12.31 -6.94
CA VAL A 174 5.73 13.43 -7.07
C VAL A 174 7.16 12.93 -6.97
N TYR A 175 7.45 12.05 -6.00
CA TYR A 175 8.79 11.51 -5.82
C TYR A 175 9.21 10.57 -6.96
N ALA A 176 8.30 9.73 -7.48
CA ALA A 176 8.58 8.87 -8.62
C ALA A 176 8.91 9.69 -9.87
N LEU A 177 8.19 10.77 -10.14
CA LEU A 177 8.50 11.67 -11.25
C LEU A 177 9.88 12.33 -11.10
N PHE A 178 10.24 12.72 -9.88
CA PHE A 178 11.58 13.22 -9.59
C PHE A 178 12.67 12.17 -9.84
N LEU A 179 12.45 10.91 -9.42
CA LEU A 179 13.37 9.80 -9.68
C LEU A 179 13.53 9.52 -11.17
N ILE A 180 12.43 9.51 -11.93
CA ILE A 180 12.44 9.34 -13.39
C ILE A 180 13.24 10.46 -14.05
N ALA A 181 13.00 11.71 -13.67
CA ALA A 181 13.77 12.86 -14.18
C ALA A 181 15.26 12.79 -13.81
N SER A 182 15.60 12.08 -12.73
CA SER A 182 16.98 11.86 -12.26
C SER A 182 17.64 10.62 -12.88
N GLY A 183 16.96 9.93 -13.80
CA GLY A 183 17.52 8.78 -14.54
C GLY A 183 17.16 7.40 -13.98
N VAL A 184 16.27 7.30 -12.99
CA VAL A 184 15.77 6.00 -12.52
C VAL A 184 14.85 5.38 -13.57
N PRO A 185 15.10 4.12 -14.00
CA PRO A 185 14.27 3.48 -15.01
C PRO A 185 12.83 3.25 -14.53
N GLN A 186 11.86 3.61 -15.37
CA GLN A 186 10.44 3.26 -15.21
C GLN A 186 9.93 2.71 -16.54
N THR A 187 10.07 1.39 -16.74
CA THR A 187 9.74 0.71 -18.00
C THR A 187 9.15 -0.67 -17.74
N LEU A 188 8.43 -1.19 -18.74
CA LEU A 188 7.93 -2.57 -18.78
C LEU A 188 8.76 -3.47 -19.69
N ALA A 189 9.84 -2.94 -20.28
CA ALA A 189 10.74 -3.68 -21.14
C ALA A 189 11.49 -4.78 -20.38
N GLY A 190 11.95 -5.78 -21.14
CA GLY A 190 12.86 -6.80 -20.63
C GLY A 190 14.29 -6.31 -20.49
N SER A 191 15.17 -7.23 -20.11
CA SER A 191 16.61 -7.00 -20.07
C SER A 191 17.13 -6.60 -21.45
N VAL A 192 18.11 -5.70 -21.47
CA VAL A 192 18.71 -5.17 -22.70
C VAL A 192 20.12 -5.74 -22.82
N ASP A 193 20.43 -6.35 -23.96
CA ASP A 193 21.78 -6.78 -24.29
C ASP A 193 22.64 -5.58 -24.68
N VAL A 194 23.79 -5.43 -24.00
CA VAL A 194 24.74 -4.35 -24.27
C VAL A 194 26.04 -4.95 -24.78
N THR A 195 26.33 -4.73 -26.07
CA THR A 195 27.65 -5.05 -26.64
C THR A 195 28.66 -4.02 -26.17
N THR A 196 29.62 -4.46 -25.36
CA THR A 196 30.72 -3.62 -24.87
C THR A 196 31.85 -3.54 -25.91
N LEU A 197 32.79 -2.62 -25.70
CA LEU A 197 33.98 -2.41 -26.54
C LEU A 197 34.89 -3.64 -26.60
#